data_AF-A0A514LBH0-F1
#
_entry.id   AF-A0A514LBH0-F1
#
_cell.length_a   1.000
_cell.length_b   1.000
_cell.length_c   1.000
_cell.angle_alpha   90.00
_cell.angle_beta   90.00
_cell.angle_gamma   90.00
#
_symmetry.space_group_name_H-M   'P 1'
#
loop_
_entity.id
_entity.type
_entity.pdbx_description
1 polymer ?
#
loop_
_entity_poly.entity_id
_entity_poly.type
_entity_poly.pdbx_seq_one_letter_code
_entity_poly.pdbx_strand_id
1 'polypeptide(L)'
;MEIKNLTLFFIGMIVLILGILIIIFDYPQIQFLENLDSESYYMLDEEKKNIHQRMKIELAVGIGFFVTGIGMLAVSFLKRFENRLR
;
A
#
# COMPACT_ATOMS: atom_id res chain seq x y z
N MET A 1 -0.20 26.17 2.95
CA MET A 1 0.83 25.27 2.38
C MET A 1 0.61 25.28 0.89
N GLU A 2 1.54 25.80 0.09
CA GLU A 2 1.39 25.82 -1.37
C GLU A 2 2.01 24.56 -1.96
N ILE A 3 1.33 23.91 -2.91
CA ILE A 3 1.89 22.79 -3.67
C ILE A 3 2.98 23.35 -4.58
N LYS A 4 4.23 22.94 -4.37
CA LYS A 4 5.39 23.41 -5.13
C LYS A 4 5.64 22.57 -6.38
N ASN A 5 5.30 21.29 -6.34
CA ASN A 5 5.38 20.39 -7.49
C ASN A 5 4.03 19.70 -7.73
N LEU A 6 3.23 20.26 -8.63
CA LEU A 6 1.89 19.78 -8.93
C LEU A 6 1.89 18.37 -9.54
N THR A 7 2.84 18.07 -10.43
CA THR A 7 2.97 16.74 -11.05
C THR A 7 3.29 15.68 -10.01
N LEU A 8 4.26 15.94 -9.12
CA LEU A 8 4.62 15.01 -8.05
C LEU A 8 3.47 14.82 -7.06
N PHE A 9 2.70 15.87 -6.78
CA PHE A 9 1.51 15.79 -5.94
C PHE A 9 0.47 14.83 -6.55
N PHE A 10 0.13 14.98 -7.84
CA PHE A 10 -0.81 14.08 -8.50
C PHE A 10 -0.32 12.63 -8.61
N ILE A 11 0.96 12.42 -8.92
CA ILE A 11 1.56 11.08 -8.91
C ILE A 11 1.46 10.47 -7.51
N GLY A 12 1.80 11.25 -6.47
CA GLY A 12 1.68 10.84 -5.08
C GLY A 12 0.25 10.44 -4.71
N MET A 13 -0.77 11.20 -5.16
CA MET A 13 -2.18 10.85 -4.96
C MET A 13 -2.56 9.52 -5.63
N ILE A 14 -2.14 9.30 -6.88
CA ILE A 14 -2.44 8.05 -7.60
C ILE A 14 -1.80 6.86 -6.88
N VAL A 15 -0.52 6.97 -6.52
CA VAL A 15 0.21 5.92 -5.79
C VAL A 15 -0.43 5.64 -4.43
N LEU A 16 -0.86 6.69 -3.72
CA LEU A 16 -1.55 6.57 -2.44
C LEU A 16 -2.90 5.83 -2.58
N ILE A 17 -3.71 6.18 -3.59
CA ILE A 17 -4.99 5.52 -3.86
C ILE A 17 -4.75 4.04 -4.18
N LEU A 18 -3.77 3.72 -5.03
CA LEU A 18 -3.42 2.33 -5.34
C LEU A 18 -3.03 1.54 -4.08
N GLY A 19 -2.18 2.11 -3.21
CA GLY A 19 -1.80 1.48 -1.95
C GLY A 19 -2.99 1.25 -1.01
N ILE A 20 -3.87 2.26 -0.87
CA ILE A 20 -5.07 2.16 -0.02
C ILE A 20 -6.01 1.07 -0.53
N LEU A 21 -6.24 0.98 -1.84
CA LEU A 21 -7.14 -0.04 -2.40
C LEU A 21 -6.65 -1.45 -2.09
N ILE A 22 -5.36 -1.73 -2.29
CA ILE A 22 -4.76 -3.04 -1.94
C ILE A 22 -4.99 -3.35 -0.46
N ILE A 23 -4.71 -2.39 0.44
CA ILE A 23 -4.86 -2.59 1.88
C ILE A 23 -6.32 -2.88 2.25
N ILE A 24 -7.28 -2.09 1.74
CA ILE A 24 -8.70 -2.24 2.08
C ILE A 24 -9.26 -3.59 1.60
N PHE A 25 -8.83 -4.08 0.44
CA PHE A 25 -9.32 -5.35 -0.09
C PHE A 25 -8.64 -6.57 0.55
N ASP A 26 -7.33 -6.51 0.78
CA ASP A 26 -6.56 -7.70 1.19
C ASP A 26 -6.53 -7.89 2.71
N TYR A 27 -6.48 -6.79 3.49
CA TYR A 27 -6.38 -6.87 4.94
C TYR A 27 -7.53 -7.66 5.60
N PRO A 28 -8.82 -7.45 5.25
CA PRO A 28 -9.91 -8.22 5.85
C PRO A 28 -9.82 -9.72 5.53
N GLN A 29 -9.37 -10.07 4.33
CA GLN A 29 -9.24 -11.48 3.91
C GLN A 29 -8.11 -12.17 4.66
N ILE A 30 -6.96 -11.50 4.82
CA ILE A 30 -5.84 -12.00 5.62
C ILE A 30 -6.28 -12.18 7.07
N GLN A 31 -6.93 -11.16 7.65
CA GLN A 31 -7.42 -11.21 9.03
C GLN A 31 -8.42 -12.35 9.24
N PHE A 32 -9.29 -12.62 8.27
CA PHE A 32 -10.20 -13.77 8.34
C PHE A 32 -9.43 -15.09 8.40
N LEU A 33 -8.44 -15.29 7.53
CA LEU A 33 -7.66 -16.54 7.51
C LEU A 33 -6.73 -16.69 8.73
N GLU A 34 -6.18 -15.61 9.26
CA GLU A 34 -5.30 -15.64 10.45
C GLU A 34 -6.06 -15.94 11.75
N ASN A 35 -7.36 -15.62 11.79
CA ASN A 35 -8.21 -15.89 12.95
C ASN A 35 -8.83 -17.30 12.94
N LEU A 36 -8.54 -18.13 11.94
CA LEU A 36 -8.96 -19.53 11.97
C LEU A 36 -8.15 -20.31 12.99
N ASP A 37 -8.83 -21.14 13.78
CA ASP A 37 -8.16 -22.09 14.67
C ASP A 37 -7.20 -23.00 13.86
N SER A 38 -6.10 -23.40 14.47
CA SER A 38 -5.02 -24.12 13.78
C SER A 38 -5.47 -25.41 13.10
N GLU A 39 -6.46 -26.10 13.65
CA GLU A 39 -7.06 -27.30 13.05
C GLU A 39 -7.84 -26.95 11.79
N SER A 40 -8.69 -25.93 11.84
CA SER A 40 -9.41 -25.40 10.69
C SER A 40 -8.45 -24.92 9.60
N TYR A 41 -7.37 -24.22 10.00
CA TYR A 41 -6.32 -23.77 9.08
C TYR A 41 -5.55 -24.93 8.44
N TYR A 42 -5.25 -25.99 9.21
CA TYR A 42 -4.56 -27.18 8.69
C TYR A 42 -5.41 -27.92 7.66
N MET A 43 -6.73 -27.97 7.86
CA MET A 43 -7.70 -28.55 6.93
C MET A 43 -7.91 -27.71 5.65
N LEU A 44 -7.35 -26.50 5.54
CA LEU A 44 -7.33 -25.80 4.25
C LEU A 44 -6.44 -26.51 3.24
N ASP A 45 -6.96 -26.56 2.02
CA ASP A 45 -6.23 -26.98 0.83
C ASP A 45 -4.93 -26.18 0.65
N GLU A 46 -3.88 -26.84 0.13
CA GLU A 46 -2.57 -26.22 -0.10
C GLU A 46 -2.65 -25.00 -1.02
N GLU A 47 -3.55 -25.01 -2.01
CA GLU A 47 -3.78 -23.88 -2.90
C GLU A 47 -4.23 -22.65 -2.11
N LYS A 48 -5.16 -22.84 -1.16
CA LYS A 48 -5.66 -21.75 -0.33
C LYS A 48 -4.60 -21.20 0.62
N LYS A 49 -3.72 -22.06 1.14
CA LYS A 49 -2.56 -21.64 1.94
C LYS A 49 -1.57 -20.83 1.12
N ASN A 50 -1.34 -21.20 -0.15
CA ASN A 50 -0.51 -20.45 -1.08
C ASN A 50 -1.13 -19.07 -1.41
N ILE A 51 -2.44 -19.02 -1.65
CA ILE A 51 -3.17 -17.76 -1.85
C ILE A 51 -3.03 -16.87 -0.61
N HIS A 52 -3.16 -17.42 0.60
CA HIS A 52 -2.94 -16.67 1.83
C HIS A 52 -1.56 -16.01 1.90
N GLN A 53 -0.50 -16.76 1.57
CA GLN A 53 0.86 -16.22 1.55
C GLN A 53 1.03 -15.13 0.48
N ARG A 54 0.46 -15.31 -0.71
CA ARG A 54 0.46 -14.29 -1.78
C ARG A 54 -0.24 -13.01 -1.34
N MET A 55 -1.41 -13.11 -0.72
CA MET A 55 -2.12 -11.95 -0.18
C MET A 55 -1.28 -11.19 0.86
N LYS A 56 -0.54 -11.87 1.74
CA LYS A 56 0.38 -11.17 2.68
C LYS A 56 1.45 -10.36 1.96
N ILE A 57 1.98 -10.88 0.87
CA ILE A 57 2.97 -10.16 0.05
C ILE A 57 2.31 -8.97 -0.65
N GLU A 58 1.13 -9.15 -1.22
CA GLU A 58 0.34 -8.09 -1.86
C GLU A 58 0.02 -6.95 -0.88
N LEU A 59 -0.42 -7.30 0.33
CA LEU A 59 -0.65 -6.33 1.41
C LEU A 59 0.63 -5.55 1.75
N ALA A 60 1.78 -6.23 1.88
CA ALA A 60 3.06 -5.57 2.15
C ALA A 60 3.45 -4.59 1.02
N VAL A 61 3.21 -4.96 -0.24
CA VAL A 61 3.40 -4.07 -1.39
C VAL A 61 2.44 -2.87 -1.32
N GLY A 62 1.17 -3.10 -0.96
CA GLY A 62 0.17 -2.05 -0.74
C GLY A 62 0.59 -1.03 0.32
N ILE A 63 1.13 -1.49 1.46
CA ILE A 63 1.73 -0.63 2.49
C ILE A 63 2.91 0.16 1.93
N GLY A 64 3.77 -0.48 1.14
CA GLY A 64 4.88 0.18 0.45
C GLY A 64 4.42 1.34 -0.45
N PHE A 65 3.39 1.12 -1.26
CA PHE A 65 2.78 2.18 -2.07
C PHE A 65 2.16 3.28 -1.21
N PHE A 66 1.45 2.93 -0.15
CA PHE A 66 0.85 3.90 0.75
C PHE A 66 1.90 4.85 1.37
N VAL A 67 2.97 4.29 1.95
CA VAL A 67 4.07 5.07 2.54
C VAL A 67 4.78 5.93 1.48
N THR A 68 5.01 5.36 0.30
CA THR A 68 5.63 6.08 -0.82
C THR A 68 4.77 7.25 -1.29
N GLY A 69 3.45 7.04 -1.41
CA GLY A 69 2.48 8.07 -1.76
C GLY A 69 2.49 9.23 -0.77
N ILE A 70 2.47 8.93 0.54
CA ILE A 70 2.60 9.96 1.59
C ILE A 70 3.91 10.73 1.44
N GLY A 71 5.02 10.03 1.21
CA GLY A 71 6.33 10.64 0.99
C GLY A 71 6.34 11.59 -0.20
N MET A 72 5.76 11.19 -1.34
CA MET A 72 5.63 12.04 -2.53
C MET A 72 4.78 13.29 -2.26
N LEU A 73 3.66 13.14 -1.56
CA LEU A 73 2.83 14.27 -1.16
C LEU A 73 3.61 15.23 -0.27
N ALA A 74 4.28 14.75 0.77
CA ALA A 74 5.09 15.58 1.66
C ALA A 74 6.19 16.34 0.89
N VAL A 75 6.90 15.64 0.00
CA VAL A 75 7.97 16.23 -0.82
C VAL A 75 7.43 17.26 -1.80
N SER A 76 6.21 17.11 -2.31
CA SER A 76 5.60 18.05 -3.25
C SER A 76 5.36 19.46 -2.68
N PHE A 77 5.33 19.61 -1.36
CA PHE A 77 5.21 20.90 -0.66
C PHE A 77 6.57 21.54 -0.34
N LEU A 78 7.69 20.81 -0.49
CA LEU A 78 9.01 21.33 -0.15
C LEU A 78 9.54 22.29 -1.23
N LYS A 79 10.01 23.48 -0.82
CA LYS A 79 10.63 24.50 -1.68
C LYS A 79 11.87 24.02 -2.45
N ARG A 80 12.46 22.87 -2.07
CA ARG A 80 13.74 22.39 -2.59
C ARG A 80 13.73 22.09 -4.10
N PHE A 81 12.57 21.82 -4.70
CA PHE A 81 12.45 21.60 -6.16
C PHE A 81 12.53 22.89 -6.98
N GLU A 82 12.09 24.02 -6.43
CA GLU A 82 12.13 25.32 -7.11
C GLU A 82 13.58 25.81 -7.33
N ASN A 83 14.49 25.46 -6.41
CA ASN A 83 15.90 25.85 -6.45
C ASN A 83 16.82 24.88 -7.22
N ARG A 84 16.35 23.73 -7.70
CA ARG A 84 17.18 22.79 -8.49
C ARG A 84 17.02 22.95 -10.01
N LEU A 85 15.98 23.65 -10.45
CA LEU A 85 15.67 23.87 -11.87
C LEU A 85 16.07 25.28 -12.37
N ARG A 86 16.67 26.11 -11.50
CA ARG A 86 17.09 27.47 -11.84
C ARG A 86 18.61 27.60 -11.84
#